data_AF-A0A8I6YN85-F1
#
_entry.id   AF-A0A8I6YN85-F1
#
_cell.length_a   1.000
_cell.length_b   1.000
_cell.length_c   1.000
_cell.angle_alpha   90.00
_cell.angle_beta   90.00
_cell.angle_gamma   90.00
#
_symmetry.space_group_name_H-M   'P 1'
#
loop_
_entity.id
_entity.type
_entity.pdbx_description
1 polymer ?
#
loop_
_entity_poly.entity_id
_entity_poly.type
_entity_poly.pdbx_seq_one_letter_code
_entity_poly.pdbx_strand_id
1 'polypeptide(L)'
;MPSIVFFLIVFMLLSSAIATQAAGGSGPSKPKATSLMVEACKNASGESDDPDVTQELCLSTFQSDNRSAEAKDLPGLVLVSIDILKGRVTDVDVKVKRMLQTSKKGTVAMYALSICEVQYENAVRTLNICQAMIKDHPAGHLQSMHLPRCVDAADYNAIECRINLENVPGVEPLLTDNERLHILFNLNLALVAPYNVGH
;
A
#
# COMPACT_ATOMS: atom_id res chain seq x y z
N MET A 1 -39.00 52.84 -2.00
CA MET A 1 -37.89 53.76 -2.36
C MET A 1 -37.18 54.06 -1.06
N PRO A 2 -35.88 53.76 -0.88
CA PRO A 2 -34.74 53.79 -1.82
C PRO A 2 -34.02 52.41 -1.83
N SER A 3 -32.84 52.11 -2.36
CA SER A 3 -31.74 52.82 -3.04
C SER A 3 -31.07 51.79 -3.94
N ILE A 4 -30.93 52.11 -5.22
CA ILE A 4 -30.09 51.38 -6.17
C ILE A 4 -28.65 51.80 -5.90
N VAL A 5 -27.76 50.83 -5.68
CA VAL A 5 -26.31 51.05 -5.81
C VAL A 5 -25.77 50.01 -6.77
N PHE A 6 -25.71 50.39 -8.04
CA PHE A 6 -24.94 49.71 -9.07
C PHE A 6 -23.45 49.99 -8.79
N PHE A 7 -22.69 48.96 -8.42
CA PHE A 7 -21.23 49.03 -8.52
C PHE A 7 -20.77 48.36 -9.81
N LEU A 8 -20.50 49.21 -10.81
CA LEU A 8 -19.70 48.88 -11.98
C LEU A 8 -18.24 48.75 -11.54
N ILE A 9 -17.72 47.53 -11.42
CA ILE A 9 -16.28 47.31 -11.26
C ILE A 9 -15.70 47.03 -12.64
N VAL A 10 -15.09 48.06 -13.21
CA VAL A 10 -14.31 47.99 -14.46
C VAL A 10 -12.97 47.31 -14.15
N PHE A 11 -12.64 46.30 -14.96
CA PHE A 11 -11.37 45.60 -14.99
C PHE A 11 -10.17 46.55 -15.17
N MET A 12 -9.22 46.50 -14.23
CA MET A 12 -7.84 46.94 -14.45
C MET A 12 -6.94 45.70 -14.26
N LEU A 13 -6.59 45.07 -15.38
CA LEU A 13 -5.56 44.04 -15.49
C LEU A 13 -4.20 44.66 -15.14
N LEU A 14 -3.63 44.29 -14.00
CA LEU A 14 -2.21 44.51 -13.72
C LEU A 14 -1.49 43.16 -13.75
N SER A 15 -1.02 42.81 -14.93
CA SER A 15 -0.10 41.70 -15.18
C SER A 15 1.29 42.09 -14.64
N SER A 16 1.56 41.82 -13.37
CA SER A 16 2.95 41.74 -12.89
C SER A 16 3.49 40.36 -13.24
N ALA A 17 4.21 40.28 -14.36
CA ALA A 17 5.02 39.13 -14.71
C ALA A 17 6.12 38.97 -13.66
N ILE A 18 5.93 38.05 -12.72
CA ILE A 18 7.04 37.49 -11.95
C ILE A 18 7.63 36.41 -12.87
N ALA A 19 8.81 36.70 -13.41
CA ALA A 19 9.64 35.68 -14.04
C ALA A 19 10.11 34.71 -12.94
N THR A 20 9.26 33.75 -12.58
CA THR A 20 9.69 32.59 -11.81
C THR A 20 10.34 31.63 -12.79
N GLN A 21 11.61 31.37 -12.54
CA GLN A 21 12.44 30.42 -13.26
C GLN A 21 11.67 29.12 -13.45
N ALA A 22 11.69 28.60 -14.68
CA ALA A 22 11.15 27.30 -15.02
C ALA A 22 11.87 26.22 -14.20
N ALA A 23 11.33 25.86 -13.04
CA ALA A 23 11.50 24.53 -12.51
C ALA A 23 10.61 23.63 -13.38
N GLY A 24 11.24 22.97 -14.35
CA GLY A 24 10.59 21.89 -15.08
C GLY A 24 9.91 20.98 -14.07
N GLY A 25 8.59 20.81 -14.22
CA GLY A 25 7.79 19.94 -13.38
C GLY A 25 8.29 18.51 -13.52
N SER A 26 9.21 18.13 -12.64
CA SER A 26 9.41 16.74 -12.28
C SER A 26 8.40 16.46 -11.17
N GLY A 27 7.66 15.37 -11.29
CA GLY A 27 6.84 14.87 -10.18
C GLY A 27 7.67 14.72 -8.90
N PRO A 28 7.05 14.46 -7.75
CA PRO A 28 7.77 14.32 -6.49
C PRO A 28 8.97 13.38 -6.68
N SER A 29 10.18 13.93 -6.54
CA SER A 29 11.41 13.17 -6.69
C SER A 29 11.40 12.05 -5.66
N LYS A 30 11.65 10.80 -6.08
CA LYS A 30 11.73 9.66 -5.15
C LYS A 30 12.66 10.01 -3.98
N PRO A 31 12.25 9.79 -2.72
CA PRO A 31 13.08 10.10 -1.57
C PRO A 31 14.36 9.27 -1.63
N LYS A 32 15.47 9.87 -1.21
CA LYS A 32 16.76 9.17 -1.12
C LYS A 32 16.66 8.10 -0.03
N ALA A 33 17.22 6.91 -0.31
CA ALA A 33 17.26 5.84 0.68
C ALA A 33 18.07 6.26 1.91
N THR A 34 17.49 6.08 3.11
CA THR A 34 18.17 6.29 4.39
C THR A 34 18.98 5.05 4.78
N SER A 35 19.91 5.18 5.73
CA SER A 35 20.63 4.02 6.27
C SER A 35 19.67 3.01 6.91
N LEU A 36 18.64 3.50 7.60
CA LEU A 36 17.58 2.66 8.19
C LEU A 36 16.86 1.84 7.12
N MET A 37 16.46 2.44 6.00
CA MET A 37 15.84 1.71 4.88
C MET A 37 16.77 0.65 4.31
N VAL A 38 18.04 0.99 4.08
CA VAL A 38 19.02 0.07 3.51
C VAL A 38 19.25 -1.14 4.42
N GLU A 39 19.39 -0.91 5.72
CA GLU A 39 19.57 -1.97 6.71
C GLU A 39 18.33 -2.85 6.84
N ALA A 40 17.14 -2.24 6.98
CA ALA A 40 15.87 -2.97 7.05
C ALA A 40 15.64 -3.82 5.80
N CYS A 41 15.89 -3.29 4.61
CA CYS A 41 15.72 -4.02 3.36
C CYS A 41 16.73 -5.15 3.19
N LYS A 42 17.99 -4.94 3.59
CA LYS A 42 18.99 -6.00 3.57
C LYS A 42 18.59 -7.16 4.48
N ASN A 43 18.11 -6.85 5.68
CA ASN A 43 17.65 -7.86 6.64
C ASN A 43 16.40 -8.59 6.12
N ALA A 44 15.40 -7.85 5.62
CA ALA A 44 14.17 -8.45 5.08
C ALA A 44 14.46 -9.37 3.88
N SER A 45 15.33 -8.96 2.95
CA SER A 45 15.70 -9.82 1.83
C SER A 45 16.51 -11.06 2.23
N GLY A 46 17.21 -11.02 3.37
CA GLY A 46 17.94 -12.18 3.90
C GLY A 46 17.07 -13.13 4.72
N GLU A 47 15.95 -12.64 5.25
CA GLU A 47 15.00 -13.39 6.07
C GLU A 47 13.89 -14.07 5.23
N SER A 48 13.53 -13.47 4.09
CA SER A 48 12.45 -13.99 3.25
C SER A 48 12.86 -15.27 2.49
N ASP A 49 12.03 -16.30 2.55
CA ASP A 49 12.14 -17.49 1.69
C ASP A 49 11.65 -17.23 0.25
N ASP A 50 10.91 -16.14 0.02
CA ASP A 50 10.48 -15.72 -1.32
C ASP A 50 11.64 -14.98 -2.04
N PRO A 51 12.18 -15.54 -3.15
CA PRO A 51 13.31 -14.96 -3.87
C PRO A 51 12.99 -13.63 -4.56
N ASP A 52 11.71 -13.30 -4.75
CA ASP A 52 11.29 -12.03 -5.34
C ASP A 52 11.31 -10.88 -4.33
N VAL A 53 11.43 -11.18 -3.02
CA VAL A 53 11.67 -10.20 -1.95
C VAL A 53 13.14 -9.77 -1.95
N THR A 54 13.50 -8.98 -2.95
CA THR A 54 14.85 -8.44 -3.13
C THR A 54 15.07 -7.16 -2.32
N GLN A 55 16.34 -6.83 -2.04
CA GLN A 55 16.69 -5.56 -1.41
C GLN A 55 16.25 -4.37 -2.29
N GLU A 56 16.37 -4.51 -3.61
CA GLU A 56 15.95 -3.51 -4.59
C GLU A 56 14.43 -3.30 -4.57
N LEU A 57 13.64 -4.38 -4.52
CA LEU A 57 12.19 -4.30 -4.40
C LEU A 57 11.80 -3.57 -3.11
N CYS A 58 12.40 -3.97 -1.98
CA CYS A 58 12.13 -3.34 -0.69
C CYS A 58 12.46 -1.84 -0.71
N LEU A 59 13.65 -1.46 -1.21
CA LEU A 59 14.05 -0.06 -1.30
C LEU A 59 13.10 0.72 -2.21
N SER A 60 12.74 0.16 -3.36
CA SER A 60 11.81 0.81 -4.30
C SER A 60 10.42 1.00 -3.69
N THR A 61 9.98 0.07 -2.83
CA THR A 61 8.72 0.13 -2.11
C THR A 61 8.75 1.31 -1.14
N PHE A 62 9.76 1.40 -0.27
CA PHE A 62 9.90 2.54 0.63
C PHE A 62 10.07 3.86 -0.11
N GLN A 63 10.80 3.88 -1.22
CA GLN A 63 10.97 5.06 -2.05
C GLN A 63 9.71 5.45 -2.84
N SER A 64 8.62 4.70 -2.74
CA SER A 64 7.33 5.13 -3.28
C SER A 64 6.55 6.04 -2.31
N ASP A 65 6.97 6.16 -1.06
CA ASP A 65 6.34 6.99 -0.03
C ASP A 65 7.38 7.84 0.72
N ASN A 66 7.20 9.17 0.71
CA ASN A 66 8.12 10.11 1.36
C ASN A 66 8.20 9.92 2.88
N ARG A 67 7.15 9.37 3.51
CA ARG A 67 7.14 9.09 4.96
C ARG A 67 8.22 8.08 5.36
N SER A 68 8.67 7.25 4.43
CA SER A 68 9.78 6.31 4.68
C SER A 68 11.09 7.02 5.05
N ALA A 69 11.34 8.19 4.49
CA ALA A 69 12.52 8.99 4.83
C ALA A 69 12.40 9.72 6.18
N GLU A 70 11.18 9.86 6.70
CA GLU A 70 10.87 10.52 7.97
C GLU A 70 10.84 9.52 9.15
N ALA A 71 10.83 8.21 8.86
CA ALA A 71 10.84 7.16 9.87
C ALA A 71 12.12 7.25 10.73
N LYS A 72 11.93 7.31 12.06
CA LYS A 72 13.01 7.45 13.04
C LYS A 72 13.59 6.11 13.50
N ASP A 73 12.80 5.05 13.35
CA ASP A 73 13.09 3.71 13.82
C ASP A 73 12.38 2.64 12.96
N LEU A 74 12.71 1.37 13.21
CA LEU A 74 12.12 0.24 12.49
C LEU A 74 10.59 0.17 12.63
N PRO A 75 9.96 0.33 13.81
CA PRO A 75 8.49 0.35 13.91
C PRO A 75 7.84 1.44 13.03
N GLY A 76 8.41 2.65 13.01
CA GLY A 76 7.94 3.73 12.15
C GLY A 76 8.04 3.37 10.67
N LEU A 77 9.14 2.72 10.27
CA LEU A 77 9.34 2.26 8.91
C LEU A 77 8.37 1.12 8.52
N VAL A 78 8.15 0.15 9.42
CA VAL A 78 7.16 -0.94 9.24
C VAL A 78 5.75 -0.38 9.09
N LEU A 79 5.37 0.62 9.89
CA LEU A 79 4.06 1.29 9.75
C LEU A 79 3.85 1.85 8.35
N VAL A 80 4.88 2.50 7.78
CA VAL A 80 4.84 3.01 6.41
C VAL A 80 4.73 1.86 5.40
N SER A 81 5.48 0.77 5.59
CA SER A 81 5.38 -0.41 4.72
C SER A 81 3.96 -1.00 4.69
N ILE A 82 3.33 -1.16 5.87
CA ILE A 82 1.96 -1.69 5.98
C ILE A 82 0.95 -0.72 5.36
N ASP A 83 1.14 0.59 5.50
CA ASP A 83 0.30 1.58 4.81
C ASP A 83 0.42 1.47 3.29
N ILE A 84 1.64 1.29 2.75
CA ILE A 84 1.86 1.09 1.31
C ILE A 84 1.15 -0.17 0.85
N LEU A 85 1.35 -1.31 1.54
CA LEU A 85 0.69 -2.58 1.25
C LEU A 85 -0.84 -2.43 1.26
N LYS A 86 -1.41 -1.83 2.30
CA LYS A 86 -2.85 -1.55 2.41
C LYS A 86 -3.36 -0.71 1.24
N GLY A 87 -2.60 0.30 0.82
CA GLY A 87 -2.90 1.11 -0.37
C GLY A 87 -2.97 0.25 -1.63
N ARG A 88 -1.99 -0.63 -1.85
CA ARG A 88 -1.97 -1.56 -3.00
C ARG A 88 -3.13 -2.55 -2.97
N VAL A 89 -3.45 -3.12 -1.82
CA VAL A 89 -4.62 -4.00 -1.66
C VAL A 89 -5.91 -3.24 -2.00
N THR A 90 -6.04 -1.99 -1.54
CA THR A 90 -7.20 -1.14 -1.84
C THR A 90 -7.31 -0.82 -3.33
N ASP A 91 -6.21 -0.54 -4.02
CA ASP A 91 -6.20 -0.31 -5.46
C ASP A 91 -6.70 -1.54 -6.24
N VAL A 92 -6.27 -2.74 -5.82
CA VAL A 92 -6.71 -4.01 -6.42
C VAL A 92 -8.17 -4.29 -6.11
N ASP A 93 -8.65 -4.03 -4.90
CA ASP A 93 -10.08 -4.12 -4.54
C ASP A 93 -10.95 -3.22 -5.44
N VAL A 94 -10.53 -1.97 -5.66
CA VAL A 94 -11.23 -1.05 -6.57
C VAL A 94 -11.29 -1.61 -7.99
N LYS A 95 -10.23 -2.27 -8.46
CA LYS A 95 -10.21 -2.95 -9.76
C LYS A 95 -11.19 -4.13 -9.79
N VAL A 96 -11.23 -4.97 -8.74
CA VAL A 96 -12.17 -6.08 -8.60
C VAL A 96 -13.62 -5.58 -8.65
N LYS A 97 -13.95 -4.54 -7.88
CA LYS A 97 -15.27 -3.90 -7.87
C LYS A 97 -15.70 -3.42 -9.25
N ARG A 98 -14.78 -2.84 -10.02
CA ARG A 98 -15.04 -2.43 -11.41
C ARG A 98 -15.29 -3.63 -12.32
N MET A 99 -14.48 -4.68 -12.22
CA MET A 99 -14.66 -5.90 -13.01
C MET A 99 -16.01 -6.56 -12.69
N LEU A 100 -16.38 -6.61 -11.40
CA LEU A 100 -17.63 -7.17 -10.92
C LEU A 100 -18.85 -6.43 -11.50
N GLN A 101 -18.83 -5.09 -11.55
CA GLN A 101 -19.89 -4.28 -12.14
C GLN A 101 -20.16 -4.62 -13.61
N THR A 102 -19.11 -4.98 -14.36
CA THR A 102 -19.21 -5.35 -15.79
C THR A 102 -19.39 -6.84 -16.02
N SER A 103 -19.30 -7.67 -14.98
CA SER A 103 -19.35 -9.12 -15.09
C SER A 103 -20.76 -9.61 -15.45
N LYS A 104 -20.83 -10.65 -16.28
CA LYS A 104 -22.11 -11.28 -16.63
C LYS A 104 -22.65 -12.01 -15.40
N LYS A 105 -23.91 -11.72 -15.04
CA LYS A 105 -24.60 -12.35 -13.92
C LYS A 105 -24.64 -13.88 -14.06
N GLY A 106 -24.45 -14.58 -12.93
CA GLY A 106 -24.52 -16.04 -12.86
C GLY A 106 -23.33 -16.77 -13.47
N THR A 107 -22.21 -16.08 -13.73
CA THR A 107 -20.99 -16.71 -14.23
C THR A 107 -20.02 -17.05 -13.10
N VAL A 108 -19.13 -18.02 -13.35
CA VAL A 108 -18.01 -18.34 -12.44
C VAL A 108 -17.13 -17.11 -12.19
N ALA A 109 -16.91 -16.27 -13.20
CA ALA A 109 -16.16 -15.03 -13.05
C ALA A 109 -16.82 -14.06 -12.05
N MET A 110 -18.14 -13.86 -12.12
CA MET A 110 -18.85 -13.03 -11.15
C MET A 110 -18.69 -13.60 -9.71
N TYR A 111 -18.81 -14.91 -9.56
CA TYR A 111 -18.64 -15.58 -8.26
C TYR A 111 -17.23 -15.37 -7.70
N ALA A 112 -16.19 -15.66 -8.50
CA ALA A 112 -14.79 -15.48 -8.11
C ALA A 112 -14.47 -14.03 -7.74
N LEU A 113 -14.93 -13.06 -8.55
CA LEU A 113 -14.74 -11.63 -8.27
C LEU A 113 -15.47 -11.19 -6.99
N SER A 114 -16.65 -11.73 -6.70
CA SER A 114 -17.38 -11.43 -5.46
C SER A 114 -16.64 -11.96 -4.22
N ILE A 115 -15.99 -13.11 -4.32
CA ILE A 115 -15.10 -13.61 -3.25
C ILE A 115 -13.91 -12.68 -3.09
N CYS A 116 -13.23 -12.33 -4.18
CA CYS A 116 -12.07 -11.44 -4.14
C CYS A 116 -12.38 -10.08 -3.50
N GLU A 117 -13.53 -9.49 -3.77
CA GLU A 117 -13.98 -8.25 -3.13
C GLU A 117 -14.01 -8.41 -1.60
N VAL A 118 -14.68 -9.45 -1.09
CA VAL A 118 -14.76 -9.71 0.36
C VAL A 118 -13.39 -9.97 0.95
N GLN A 119 -12.54 -10.73 0.27
CA GLN A 119 -11.22 -11.08 0.78
C GLN A 119 -10.29 -9.86 0.82
N TYR A 120 -10.27 -9.01 -0.20
CA TYR A 120 -9.46 -7.79 -0.16
C TYR A 120 -9.96 -6.79 0.89
N GLU A 121 -11.26 -6.67 1.10
CA GLU A 121 -11.79 -5.88 2.22
C GLU A 121 -11.36 -6.43 3.58
N ASN A 122 -11.35 -7.75 3.75
CA ASN A 122 -10.86 -8.40 4.96
C ASN A 122 -9.35 -8.20 5.15
N ALA A 123 -8.56 -8.30 4.09
CA ALA A 123 -7.13 -8.00 4.13
C ALA A 123 -6.87 -6.57 4.63
N VAL A 124 -7.60 -5.57 4.10
CA VAL A 124 -7.51 -4.17 4.56
C VAL A 124 -7.88 -4.03 6.04
N ARG A 125 -8.95 -4.69 6.49
CA ARG A 125 -9.36 -4.69 7.91
C ARG A 125 -8.28 -5.30 8.81
N THR A 126 -7.70 -6.44 8.42
CA THR A 126 -6.62 -7.09 9.15
C THR A 126 -5.37 -6.22 9.20
N LEU A 127 -4.98 -5.59 8.08
CA LEU A 127 -3.84 -4.66 8.06
C LEU A 127 -4.04 -3.47 9.02
N ASN A 128 -5.27 -2.94 9.14
CA ASN A 128 -5.56 -1.91 10.15
C ASN A 128 -5.35 -2.41 11.59
N ILE A 129 -5.68 -3.67 11.88
CA ILE A 129 -5.39 -4.31 13.18
C ILE A 129 -3.87 -4.40 13.39
N CYS A 130 -3.12 -4.83 12.39
CA CYS A 130 -1.65 -4.94 12.51
C CYS A 130 -1.01 -3.57 12.78
N GLN A 131 -1.54 -2.50 12.16
CA GLN A 131 -1.10 -1.14 12.44
C GLN A 131 -1.42 -0.67 13.85
N ALA A 132 -2.60 -1.02 14.37
CA ALA A 132 -2.96 -0.73 15.76
C ALA A 132 -2.00 -1.43 16.72
N MET A 133 -1.67 -2.71 16.48
CA MET A 133 -0.69 -3.45 17.29
C MET A 133 0.66 -2.72 17.38
N ILE A 134 1.18 -2.20 16.26
CA ILE A 134 2.45 -1.46 16.24
C ILE A 134 2.36 -0.13 16.98
N LYS A 135 1.24 0.61 16.81
CA LYS A 135 1.04 1.92 17.45
C LYS A 135 0.86 1.82 18.96
N ASP A 136 0.16 0.78 19.42
CA ASP A 136 -0.17 0.59 20.84
C ASP A 136 1.02 0.06 21.64
N HIS A 137 2.05 -0.47 20.97
CA HIS A 137 3.24 -1.04 21.59
C HIS A 137 4.53 -0.48 20.96
N PRO A 138 4.86 0.81 21.11
CA PRO A 138 6.12 1.35 20.58
C PRO A 138 7.34 0.57 21.11
N ALA A 139 8.42 0.52 20.32
CA ALA A 139 9.60 -0.34 20.48
C ALA A 139 9.97 -0.67 21.95
N GLY A 140 9.97 -1.96 22.28
CA GLY A 140 10.28 -2.49 23.62
C GLY A 140 9.25 -3.50 24.13
N HIS A 141 8.02 -3.49 23.61
CA HIS A 141 6.93 -4.41 24.00
C HIS A 141 6.29 -5.18 22.83
N LEU A 142 6.71 -4.91 21.58
CA LEU A 142 6.26 -5.65 20.38
C LEU A 142 6.87 -7.05 20.23
N GLN A 143 7.50 -7.60 21.27
CA GLN A 143 8.03 -8.96 21.28
C GLN A 143 6.89 -9.97 21.37
N SER A 144 6.21 -10.17 20.24
CA SER A 144 4.96 -10.88 20.21
C SER A 144 4.75 -11.50 18.84
N MET A 145 4.64 -12.83 18.78
CA MET A 145 4.26 -13.58 17.57
C MET A 145 2.97 -13.07 16.89
N HIS A 146 2.22 -12.20 17.57
CA HIS A 146 0.96 -11.64 17.07
C HIS A 146 1.15 -10.75 15.85
N LEU A 147 2.25 -9.98 15.73
CA LEU A 147 2.42 -9.07 14.59
C LEU A 147 2.74 -9.83 13.27
N PRO A 148 3.72 -10.74 13.22
CA PRO A 148 3.92 -11.60 12.05
C PRO A 148 2.65 -12.38 11.68
N ARG A 149 1.96 -12.98 12.65
CA ARG A 149 0.68 -13.69 12.42
C ARG A 149 -0.43 -12.78 11.90
N CYS A 150 -0.44 -11.51 12.28
CA CYS A 150 -1.42 -10.55 11.78
C CYS A 150 -1.19 -10.26 10.29
N VAL A 151 0.07 -10.06 9.89
CA VAL A 151 0.44 -9.84 8.48
C VAL A 151 0.14 -11.09 7.64
N ASP A 152 0.51 -12.27 8.14
CA ASP A 152 0.22 -13.57 7.52
C ASP A 152 -1.29 -13.81 7.35
N ALA A 153 -2.09 -13.50 8.36
CA ALA A 153 -3.55 -13.56 8.26
C ALA A 153 -4.12 -12.59 7.21
N ALA A 154 -3.49 -11.44 6.97
CA ALA A 154 -3.90 -10.53 5.90
C ALA A 154 -3.55 -11.10 4.52
N ASP A 155 -2.36 -11.70 4.36
CA ASP A 155 -1.94 -12.37 3.11
C ASP A 155 -2.84 -13.55 2.76
N TYR A 156 -3.25 -14.34 3.76
CA TYR A 156 -4.18 -15.46 3.57
C TYR A 156 -5.45 -15.05 2.81
N ASN A 157 -5.97 -13.85 3.06
CA ASN A 157 -7.13 -13.35 2.31
C ASN A 157 -6.79 -13.11 0.82
N ALA A 158 -5.61 -12.56 0.50
CA ALA A 158 -5.17 -12.41 -0.88
C ALA A 158 -4.99 -13.77 -1.56
N ILE A 159 -4.44 -14.78 -0.86
CA ILE A 159 -4.31 -16.16 -1.35
C ILE A 159 -5.69 -16.77 -1.65
N GLU A 160 -6.67 -16.59 -0.77
CA GLU A 160 -8.05 -17.07 -1.01
C GLU A 160 -8.67 -16.48 -2.27
N CYS A 161 -8.45 -15.18 -2.53
CA CYS A 161 -8.83 -14.59 -3.81
C CYS A 161 -8.11 -15.27 -4.99
N ARG A 162 -6.79 -15.45 -4.90
CA ARG A 162 -5.98 -16.09 -5.95
C ARG A 162 -6.53 -17.45 -6.36
N ILE A 163 -6.78 -18.32 -5.37
CA ILE A 163 -7.29 -19.68 -5.57
C ILE A 163 -8.62 -19.65 -6.34
N ASN A 164 -9.51 -18.71 -6.02
CA ASN A 164 -10.80 -18.59 -6.69
C ASN A 164 -10.71 -18.01 -8.11
N LEU A 165 -9.63 -17.31 -8.44
CA LEU A 165 -9.36 -16.81 -9.80
C LEU A 165 -8.66 -17.84 -10.68
N GLU A 166 -8.09 -18.91 -10.11
CA GLU A 166 -7.41 -19.94 -10.89
C GLU A 166 -8.38 -20.55 -11.92
N ASN A 167 -7.92 -20.63 -13.17
CA ASN A 167 -8.67 -21.16 -14.31
C ASN A 167 -9.94 -20.37 -14.69
N VAL A 168 -10.15 -19.16 -14.16
CA VAL A 168 -11.20 -18.26 -14.62
C VAL A 168 -10.68 -17.48 -15.85
N PRO A 169 -11.32 -17.55 -17.02
CA PRO A 169 -10.85 -16.79 -18.19
C PRO A 169 -11.11 -15.28 -18.03
N GLY A 170 -10.16 -14.46 -18.49
CA GLY A 170 -10.32 -13.01 -18.55
C GLY A 170 -10.01 -12.27 -17.24
N VAL A 171 -9.46 -12.96 -16.23
CA VAL A 171 -8.99 -12.37 -14.96
C VAL A 171 -7.47 -12.44 -14.81
N GLU A 172 -6.74 -12.75 -15.87
CA GLU A 172 -5.26 -12.86 -15.87
C GLU A 172 -4.59 -11.58 -15.34
N PRO A 173 -5.04 -10.36 -15.71
CA PRO A 173 -4.46 -9.14 -15.13
C PRO A 173 -4.68 -9.00 -13.63
N LEU A 174 -5.67 -9.68 -13.05
CA LEU A 174 -5.92 -9.68 -11.60
C LEU A 174 -5.06 -10.73 -10.89
N LEU A 175 -4.79 -11.88 -11.53
CA LEU A 175 -3.81 -12.86 -11.03
C LEU A 175 -2.42 -12.23 -10.90
N THR A 176 -1.95 -11.48 -11.90
CA THR A 176 -0.66 -10.77 -11.82
C THR A 176 -0.65 -9.71 -10.71
N ASP A 177 -1.75 -9.02 -10.46
CA ASP A 177 -1.84 -8.07 -9.36
C ASP A 177 -1.81 -8.78 -8.01
N ASN A 178 -2.45 -9.96 -7.90
CA ASN A 178 -2.43 -10.79 -6.71
C ASN A 178 -1.02 -11.33 -6.41
N GLU A 179 -0.29 -11.81 -7.41
CA GLU A 179 1.12 -12.22 -7.28
C GLU A 179 1.99 -11.09 -6.74
N ARG A 180 1.83 -9.88 -7.28
CA ARG A 180 2.55 -8.68 -6.78
C ARG A 180 2.19 -8.33 -5.34
N LEU A 181 0.91 -8.49 -4.97
CA LEU A 181 0.50 -8.31 -3.58
C LEU A 181 1.15 -9.36 -2.67
N HIS A 182 1.19 -10.62 -3.09
CA HIS A 182 1.80 -11.70 -2.31
C HIS A 182 3.29 -11.43 -2.04
N ILE A 183 4.06 -10.98 -3.04
CA ILE A 183 5.46 -10.57 -2.84
C ILE A 183 5.54 -9.40 -1.83
N LEU A 184 4.62 -8.43 -1.90
CA LEU A 184 4.57 -7.35 -0.92
C LEU A 184 4.15 -7.82 0.49
N PHE A 185 3.29 -8.82 0.61
CA PHE A 185 2.97 -9.45 1.88
C PHE A 185 4.20 -10.15 2.46
N ASN A 186 4.92 -10.93 1.66
CA ASN A 186 6.17 -11.60 2.06
C ASN A 186 7.24 -10.58 2.50
N LEU A 187 7.37 -9.45 1.78
CA LEU A 187 8.22 -8.34 2.21
C LEU A 187 7.81 -7.81 3.60
N ASN A 188 6.51 -7.58 3.82
CA ASN A 188 6.01 -7.07 5.09
C ASN A 188 6.17 -8.09 6.22
N LEU A 189 6.03 -9.39 5.93
CA LEU A 189 6.28 -10.47 6.87
C LEU A 189 7.75 -10.50 7.29
N ALA A 190 8.68 -10.40 6.34
CA ALA A 190 10.11 -10.34 6.60
C ALA A 190 10.51 -9.08 7.38
N LEU A 191 9.89 -7.93 7.10
CA LEU A 191 10.12 -6.69 7.86
C LEU A 191 9.66 -6.77 9.32
N VAL A 192 8.67 -7.63 9.63
CA VAL A 192 8.19 -7.84 11.01
C VAL A 192 8.77 -9.10 11.67
N ALA A 193 9.58 -9.87 10.97
CA ALA A 193 10.25 -11.06 11.54
C ALA A 193 11.06 -10.77 12.82
N PRO A 194 11.75 -9.62 12.98
CA PRO A 194 12.44 -9.30 14.24
C PRO A 194 11.54 -9.22 15.48
N TYR A 195 10.22 -9.18 15.33
CA TYR A 195 9.24 -9.22 16.43
C TYR A 195 8.83 -10.65 16.83
N ASN A 196 9.30 -11.66 16.11
CA ASN A 196 9.08 -13.07 16.43
C ASN A 196 10.04 -13.54 17.54
N VAL A 197 9.60 -13.44 18.81
CA VAL A 197 10.34 -13.98 19.96
C VAL A 197 10.02 -15.47 20.15
N GLY A 198 10.58 -16.31 19.29
CA GLY A 198 10.42 -17.76 19.33
C GLY A 198 11.69 -18.48 18.91
N HIS A 199 12.76 -18.32 19.69
CA HIS A 199 13.93 -19.20 19.67
C HIS A 199 14.10 -19.85 21.04
#